data_AF-A0A0C1H1J8-F1
#
_entry.id   AF-A0A0C1H1J8-F1
#
_cell.length_a   1.000
_cell.length_b   1.000
_cell.length_c   1.000
_cell.angle_alpha   90.00
_cell.angle_beta   90.00
_cell.angle_gamma   90.00
#
_symmetry.space_group_name_H-M   'P 1'
#
loop_
_entity.id
_entity.type
_entity.pdbx_description
1 polymer ?
#
loop_
_entity_poly.entity_id
_entity_poly.type
_entity_poly.pdbx_seq_one_letter_code
_entity_poly.pdbx_strand_id
1 'polypeptide(L)'
;MFARITGAAFRGILVAMLFAMPSLILPASATESPEIIVFIALLGAALAFAEYYSHFPSFVEFRSAPPINRMRFAAFAATVGSLSLLAAHPLAPTGLTALVQQLGGWLGSQLEFAFSPVQLAVLMMPPQVPEATVLMVRDAAALASAAAVAAIAVFALVIRVGHWPVGSGAFNVWINLPLFDPTTGGDVVQRLQRDARINIICGVLLPFALPAAVKLATGLIDPAMLAAPHMLVWAVSGWALVPASMVMRGMAMLRIAGLIAQKRRAASLDANEAMQTA
;
A
#
# COMPACT_ATOMS: atom_id res chain seq x y z
N MET A 1 27.03 12.91 -3.56
CA MET A 1 27.18 11.44 -3.43
C MET A 1 26.86 10.94 -2.02
N PHE A 2 27.51 11.48 -0.97
CA PHE A 2 27.27 11.10 0.43
C PHE A 2 25.80 11.20 0.87
N ALA A 3 25.11 12.31 0.64
CA ALA A 3 23.69 12.46 1.00
C ALA A 3 22.76 11.41 0.35
N ARG A 4 23.09 10.95 -0.86
CA ARG A 4 22.33 9.89 -1.55
C ARG A 4 22.56 8.52 -0.93
N ILE A 5 23.81 8.20 -0.59
CA ILE A 5 24.17 6.95 0.10
C ILE A 5 23.50 6.90 1.47
N THR A 6 23.64 7.94 2.28
CA THR A 6 23.03 8.01 3.61
C THR A 6 21.51 7.94 3.53
N GLY A 7 20.90 8.65 2.57
CA GLY A 7 19.46 8.60 2.35
C GLY A 7 18.94 7.22 1.89
N ALA A 8 19.69 6.53 1.03
CA ALA A 8 19.37 5.17 0.60
C ALA A 8 19.52 4.17 1.75
N ALA A 9 20.60 4.29 2.55
CA ALA A 9 20.85 3.44 3.71
C ALA A 9 19.74 3.58 4.76
N PHE A 10 19.34 4.81 5.09
CA PHE A 10 18.26 5.05 6.04
C PHE A 10 16.94 4.41 5.59
N ARG A 11 16.60 4.53 4.29
CA ARG A 11 15.39 3.87 3.73
C ARG A 11 15.50 2.35 3.77
N GLY A 12 16.68 1.80 3.47
CA GLY A 12 16.95 0.37 3.60
C GLY A 12 16.71 -0.13 5.02
N ILE A 13 17.23 0.58 6.03
CA ILE A 13 17.03 0.27 7.44
C ILE A 13 15.54 0.30 7.82
N LEU A 14 14.81 1.34 7.39
CA LEU A 14 13.37 1.44 7.64
C LEU A 14 12.58 0.27 7.04
N VAL A 15 12.95 -0.16 5.82
CA VAL A 15 12.34 -1.33 5.19
C VAL A 15 12.71 -2.61 5.93
N ALA A 16 13.96 -2.76 6.38
CA ALA A 16 14.38 -3.89 7.20
C ALA A 16 13.57 -3.98 8.49
N MET A 17 13.43 -2.85 9.19
CA MET A 17 12.64 -2.74 10.41
C MET A 17 11.18 -3.09 10.18
N LEU A 18 10.61 -2.69 9.04
CA LEU A 18 9.24 -3.04 8.67
C LEU A 18 9.03 -4.54 8.53
N PHE A 19 9.97 -5.24 7.86
CA PHE A 19 9.90 -6.70 7.70
C PHE A 19 10.13 -7.45 9.01
N ALA A 20 11.01 -6.94 9.88
CA ALA A 20 11.26 -7.52 11.19
C ALA A 20 10.16 -7.19 12.22
N MET A 21 9.34 -6.17 11.98
CA MET A 21 8.39 -5.61 12.95
C MET A 21 7.48 -6.66 13.60
N PRO A 22 6.86 -7.61 12.88
CA PRO A 22 6.02 -8.62 13.51
C PRO A 22 6.80 -9.47 14.53
N SER A 23 8.02 -9.90 14.21
CA SER A 23 8.86 -10.69 15.12
C SER A 23 9.38 -9.92 16.31
N LEU A 24 9.50 -8.59 16.19
CA LEU A 24 9.92 -7.73 17.29
C LEU A 24 8.77 -7.47 18.28
N ILE A 25 7.51 -7.52 17.80
CA ILE A 25 6.31 -7.27 18.62
C ILE A 25 5.74 -8.57 19.18
N LEU A 26 5.72 -9.63 18.39
CA LEU A 26 5.19 -10.93 18.79
C LEU A 26 6.14 -11.63 19.78
N PRO A 27 5.61 -12.43 20.73
CA PRO A 27 6.43 -13.25 21.60
C PRO A 27 7.30 -14.24 20.81
N ALA A 28 8.46 -14.60 21.35
CA ALA A 28 9.39 -15.53 20.71
C ALA A 28 8.73 -16.88 20.38
N SER A 29 7.76 -17.33 21.19
CA SER A 29 6.99 -18.57 20.95
C SER A 29 6.13 -18.54 19.69
N ALA A 30 5.82 -17.36 19.16
CA ALA A 30 5.05 -17.20 17.92
C ALA A 30 5.93 -17.05 16.67
N THR A 31 7.25 -16.99 16.84
CA THR A 31 8.20 -16.81 15.73
C THR A 31 8.90 -18.14 15.44
N GLU A 32 8.44 -18.84 14.40
CA GLU A 32 8.98 -20.18 14.07
C GLU A 32 10.31 -20.15 13.29
N SER A 33 10.66 -19.04 12.63
CA SER A 33 11.91 -18.96 11.84
C SER A 33 12.51 -17.55 11.80
N PRO A 34 13.16 -17.11 12.89
CA PRO A 34 13.80 -15.80 12.97
C PRO A 34 14.83 -15.55 11.85
N GLU A 35 15.55 -16.59 11.43
CA GLU A 35 16.60 -16.49 10.39
C GLU A 35 15.99 -16.12 9.03
N ILE A 36 14.84 -16.69 8.68
CA ILE A 36 14.11 -16.38 7.44
C ILE A 36 13.66 -14.92 7.46
N ILE A 37 13.18 -14.44 8.60
CA ILE A 37 12.69 -13.06 8.76
C ILE A 37 13.85 -12.08 8.62
N VAL A 38 14.99 -12.35 9.27
CA VAL A 38 16.21 -11.55 9.14
C VAL A 38 16.69 -11.54 7.69
N PHE A 39 16.70 -12.69 7.01
CA PHE A 39 17.07 -12.78 5.61
C PHE A 39 16.16 -11.92 4.71
N ILE A 40 14.84 -12.03 4.86
CA ILE A 40 13.87 -11.23 4.10
C ILE A 40 14.04 -9.73 4.41
N ALA A 41 14.26 -9.37 5.67
CA ALA A 41 14.49 -7.98 6.07
C ALA A 41 15.76 -7.40 5.44
N LEU A 42 16.87 -8.16 5.43
CA LEU A 42 18.11 -7.77 4.78
C LEU A 42 17.97 -7.67 3.27
N LEU A 43 17.26 -8.60 2.64
CA LEU A 43 16.95 -8.56 1.21
C LEU A 43 16.12 -7.32 0.86
N GLY A 44 15.06 -7.04 1.61
CA GLY A 44 14.24 -5.85 1.45
C GLY A 44 15.05 -4.56 1.63
N ALA A 45 15.95 -4.54 2.62
CA ALA A 45 16.87 -3.42 2.86
C ALA A 45 17.81 -3.19 1.67
N ALA A 46 18.41 -4.26 1.14
CA ALA A 46 19.32 -4.22 0.01
C ALA A 46 18.63 -3.74 -1.26
N LEU A 47 17.40 -4.23 -1.54
CA LEU A 47 16.60 -3.79 -2.68
C LEU A 47 16.21 -2.30 -2.56
N ALA A 48 15.76 -1.86 -1.38
CA ALA A 48 15.46 -0.46 -1.14
C ALA A 48 16.72 0.41 -1.26
N PHE A 49 17.86 -0.04 -0.72
CA PHE A 49 19.12 0.66 -0.87
C PHE A 49 19.52 0.81 -2.34
N ALA A 50 19.54 -0.30 -3.08
CA ALA A 50 19.91 -0.32 -4.50
C ALA A 50 19.02 0.62 -5.32
N GLU A 51 17.71 0.58 -5.10
CA GLU A 51 16.76 1.42 -5.80
C GLU A 51 16.99 2.91 -5.49
N TYR A 52 17.19 3.28 -4.22
CA TYR A 52 17.39 4.68 -3.84
C TYR A 52 18.83 5.18 -4.06
N TYR A 53 19.79 4.29 -4.24
CA TYR A 53 21.17 4.62 -4.60
C TYR A 53 21.35 4.81 -6.11
N SER A 54 20.68 4.01 -6.94
CA SER A 54 20.79 4.04 -8.41
C SER A 54 20.35 5.38 -9.00
N HIS A 55 20.96 5.79 -10.12
CA HIS A 55 20.55 6.97 -10.88
C HIS A 55 19.31 6.72 -11.74
N PHE A 56 19.13 5.48 -12.21
CA PHE A 56 17.98 5.05 -13.00
C PHE A 56 17.09 4.17 -12.12
N PRO A 57 15.82 4.57 -11.89
CA PRO A 57 14.89 3.76 -11.11
C PRO A 57 14.48 2.52 -11.91
N SER A 58 14.26 1.42 -11.19
CA SER A 58 13.91 0.14 -11.81
C SER A 58 12.47 -0.24 -11.55
N PHE A 59 12.04 -0.21 -10.28
CA PHE A 59 10.74 -0.71 -9.85
C PHE A 59 9.91 0.30 -9.08
N VAL A 60 10.54 1.21 -8.33
CA VAL A 60 9.81 2.11 -7.42
C VAL A 60 9.34 3.32 -8.18
N GLU A 61 8.06 3.29 -8.54
CA GLU A 61 7.38 4.46 -9.07
C GLU A 61 7.25 5.57 -8.03
N PHE A 62 7.21 6.81 -8.52
CA PHE A 62 7.12 8.02 -7.70
C PHE A 62 8.25 8.15 -6.69
N ARG A 63 9.41 7.51 -6.94
CA ARG A 63 10.59 7.52 -6.09
C ARG A 63 11.00 8.93 -5.65
N SER A 64 11.00 9.86 -6.60
CA SER A 64 11.40 11.26 -6.39
C SER A 64 10.20 12.19 -6.24
N ALA A 65 9.04 11.65 -5.91
CA ALA A 65 7.79 12.39 -5.78
C ALA A 65 7.17 12.15 -4.39
N PRO A 66 7.69 12.82 -3.34
CA PRO A 66 6.95 12.96 -2.09
C PRO A 66 5.57 13.57 -2.41
N PRO A 67 4.44 13.03 -1.91
CA PRO A 67 4.31 12.26 -0.67
C PRO A 67 4.08 10.74 -0.83
N ILE A 68 3.87 10.23 -2.05
CA ILE A 68 3.32 8.88 -2.32
C ILE A 68 4.03 7.78 -1.54
N ASN A 69 5.35 7.64 -1.73
CA ASN A 69 6.11 6.54 -1.13
C ASN A 69 6.28 6.69 0.38
N ARG A 70 6.25 7.92 0.91
CA ARG A 70 6.28 8.16 2.36
C ARG A 70 4.98 7.70 3.01
N MET A 71 3.85 8.03 2.39
CA MET A 71 2.53 7.65 2.88
C MET A 71 2.28 6.15 2.77
N ARG A 72 2.70 5.52 1.67
CA ARG A 72 2.65 4.05 1.52
C ARG A 72 3.42 3.36 2.63
N PHE A 73 4.67 3.79 2.86
CA PHE A 73 5.49 3.21 3.93
C PHE A 73 4.84 3.42 5.31
N ALA A 74 4.38 4.65 5.62
CA ALA A 74 3.73 4.95 6.89
C ALA A 74 2.46 4.13 7.12
N ALA A 75 1.59 4.02 6.12
CA ALA A 75 0.37 3.22 6.18
C ALA A 75 0.70 1.73 6.37
N PHE A 76 1.72 1.22 5.68
CA PHE A 76 2.16 -0.17 5.79
C PHE A 76 2.75 -0.46 7.17
N ALA A 77 3.64 0.40 7.68
CA ALA A 77 4.18 0.28 9.03
C ALA A 77 3.10 0.36 10.11
N ALA A 78 2.17 1.30 10.01
CA ALA A 78 1.07 1.43 10.96
C ALA A 78 0.15 0.19 10.95
N THR A 79 -0.16 -0.35 9.77
CA THR A 79 -1.00 -1.54 9.62
C THR A 79 -0.29 -2.78 10.16
N VAL A 80 0.95 -3.04 9.73
CA VAL A 80 1.73 -4.19 10.21
C VAL A 80 1.92 -4.14 11.71
N GLY A 81 2.25 -2.98 12.28
CA GLY A 81 2.38 -2.80 13.72
C GLY A 81 1.07 -3.06 14.46
N SER A 82 -0.05 -2.52 13.96
CA SER A 82 -1.38 -2.73 14.56
C SER A 82 -1.80 -4.20 14.50
N LEU A 83 -1.62 -4.87 13.35
CA LEU A 83 -1.94 -6.29 13.22
C LEU A 83 -1.03 -7.16 14.09
N SER A 84 0.25 -6.80 14.24
CA SER A 84 1.18 -7.52 15.13
C SER A 84 0.77 -7.38 16.59
N LEU A 85 0.34 -6.18 17.02
CA LEU A 85 -0.20 -5.96 18.37
C LEU A 85 -1.52 -6.70 18.61
N LEU A 86 -2.40 -6.73 17.60
CA LEU A 86 -3.64 -7.51 17.65
C LEU A 86 -3.34 -9.00 17.83
N ALA A 87 -2.45 -9.55 16.99
CA ALA A 87 -2.07 -10.96 17.03
C ALA A 87 -1.26 -11.33 18.29
N ALA A 88 -0.56 -10.37 18.92
CA ALA A 88 0.14 -10.57 20.18
C ALA A 88 -0.81 -10.65 21.39
N HIS A 89 -2.00 -10.04 21.33
CA HIS A 89 -2.90 -9.92 22.46
C HIS A 89 -3.27 -11.25 23.16
N PRO A 90 -3.59 -12.35 22.44
CA PRO A 90 -3.92 -13.62 23.07
C PRO A 90 -2.71 -14.32 23.72
N LEU A 91 -1.49 -13.94 23.33
CA LEU A 91 -0.25 -14.62 23.71
C LEU A 91 0.47 -13.90 24.87
N ALA A 92 0.51 -12.56 24.80
CA ALA A 92 1.16 -11.70 25.78
C ALA A 92 0.35 -10.40 25.95
N PRO A 93 -0.79 -10.45 26.67
CA PRO A 93 -1.67 -9.30 26.80
C PRO A 93 -1.00 -8.16 27.58
N THR A 94 -1.04 -6.97 26.98
CA THR A 94 -0.62 -5.69 27.57
C THR A 94 -1.71 -4.64 27.35
N GLY A 95 -1.64 -3.51 28.07
CA GLY A 95 -2.58 -2.39 27.86
C GLY A 95 -2.63 -1.89 26.41
N LEU A 96 -1.48 -1.84 25.72
CA LEU A 96 -1.42 -1.43 24.31
C LEU A 96 -2.10 -2.46 23.39
N THR A 97 -1.84 -3.75 23.57
CA THR A 97 -2.50 -4.80 22.77
C THR A 97 -4.02 -4.84 23.01
N ALA A 98 -4.47 -4.54 24.24
CA ALA A 98 -5.89 -4.50 24.58
C ALA A 98 -6.60 -3.32 23.89
N LEU A 99 -5.95 -2.15 23.80
CA LEU A 99 -6.48 -1.00 23.04
C LEU A 99 -6.63 -1.35 21.55
N VAL A 100 -5.62 -1.98 20.96
CA VAL A 100 -5.67 -2.39 19.55
C VAL A 100 -6.73 -3.45 19.31
N GLN A 101 -6.87 -4.43 20.22
CA GLN A 101 -7.97 -5.38 20.16
C GLN A 101 -9.30 -4.64 20.18
N GLN A 102 -9.60 -3.87 21.22
CA GLN A 102 -10.90 -3.17 21.34
C GLN A 102 -11.23 -2.32 20.12
N LEU A 103 -10.24 -1.61 19.57
CA LEU A 103 -10.40 -0.85 18.34
C LEU A 103 -10.72 -1.77 17.14
N GLY A 104 -10.02 -2.89 17.01
CA GLY A 104 -10.25 -3.89 15.98
C GLY A 104 -11.63 -4.55 16.08
N GLY A 105 -12.06 -4.94 17.28
CA GLY A 105 -13.39 -5.48 17.53
C GLY A 105 -14.51 -4.48 17.22
N TRP A 106 -14.33 -3.22 17.64
CA TRP A 106 -15.27 -2.14 17.32
C TRP A 106 -15.34 -1.87 15.81
N LEU A 107 -14.19 -1.76 15.13
CA LEU A 107 -14.18 -1.62 13.67
C LEU A 107 -14.77 -2.85 12.98
N GLY A 108 -14.51 -4.05 13.51
CA GLY A 108 -15.06 -5.32 13.03
C GLY A 108 -16.58 -5.29 13.01
N SER A 109 -17.22 -4.92 14.12
CA SER A 109 -18.69 -4.86 14.18
C SER A 109 -19.29 -3.78 13.26
N GLN A 110 -18.56 -2.69 12.99
CA GLN A 110 -19.04 -1.61 12.13
C GLN A 110 -18.82 -1.87 10.63
N LEU A 111 -17.72 -2.54 10.27
CA LEU A 111 -17.33 -2.77 8.89
C LEU A 111 -17.79 -4.14 8.36
N GLU A 112 -18.27 -5.04 9.21
CA GLU A 112 -18.88 -6.31 8.83
C GLU A 112 -20.37 -6.15 8.45
N PHE A 113 -20.65 -5.40 7.39
CA PHE A 113 -21.97 -5.34 6.77
C PHE A 113 -22.04 -6.18 5.49
N ALA A 114 -23.25 -6.40 4.98
CA ALA A 114 -23.47 -7.21 3.78
C ALA A 114 -22.60 -6.76 2.59
N PHE A 115 -21.88 -7.72 2.00
CA PHE A 115 -20.95 -7.55 0.88
C PHE A 115 -19.72 -6.69 1.15
N SER A 116 -19.41 -6.37 2.41
CA SER A 116 -18.17 -5.65 2.72
C SER A 116 -16.94 -6.55 2.54
N PRO A 117 -15.74 -5.99 2.27
CA PRO A 117 -14.50 -6.77 2.20
C PRO A 117 -14.23 -7.54 3.50
N VAL A 118 -14.60 -6.98 4.64
CA VAL A 118 -14.46 -7.59 5.96
C VAL A 118 -15.37 -8.82 6.08
N GLN A 119 -16.63 -8.71 5.65
CA GLN A 119 -17.54 -9.85 5.64
C GLN A 119 -17.05 -10.95 4.69
N LEU A 120 -16.52 -10.57 3.52
CA LEU A 120 -15.96 -11.55 2.58
C LEU A 120 -14.73 -12.28 3.15
N ALA A 121 -13.89 -11.62 3.93
CA ALA A 121 -12.77 -12.25 4.63
C ALA A 121 -13.26 -13.26 5.69
N VAL A 122 -14.34 -12.96 6.41
CA VAL A 122 -14.98 -13.90 7.34
C VAL A 122 -15.61 -15.08 6.59
N LEU A 123 -16.32 -14.83 5.49
CA LEU A 123 -17.00 -15.87 4.70
C LEU A 123 -16.05 -16.83 3.97
N MET A 124 -14.77 -16.47 3.87
CA MET A 124 -13.70 -17.31 3.35
C MET A 124 -13.25 -18.36 4.37
N MET A 125 -13.49 -18.14 5.68
CA MET A 125 -13.04 -19.04 6.73
C MET A 125 -13.80 -20.38 6.70
N PRO A 126 -13.11 -21.53 6.83
CA PRO A 126 -13.75 -22.84 6.93
C PRO A 126 -14.59 -22.98 8.21
N PRO A 127 -15.69 -23.75 8.18
CA PRO A 127 -16.58 -23.91 9.34
C PRO A 127 -15.94 -24.68 10.51
N GLN A 128 -14.82 -25.36 10.29
CA GLN A 128 -14.08 -26.10 11.33
C GLN A 128 -13.16 -25.20 12.17
N VAL A 129 -12.92 -23.96 11.73
CA VAL A 129 -12.02 -23.04 12.42
C VAL A 129 -12.70 -22.51 13.69
N PRO A 130 -12.00 -22.46 14.85
CA PRO A 130 -12.57 -21.90 16.07
C PRO A 130 -13.08 -20.47 15.90
N GLU A 131 -14.20 -20.14 16.56
CA GLU A 131 -14.82 -18.82 16.50
C GLU A 131 -13.85 -17.69 16.87
N ALA A 132 -12.98 -17.91 17.86
CA ALA A 132 -11.95 -16.96 18.26
C ALA A 132 -11.01 -16.56 17.10
N THR A 133 -10.65 -17.51 16.24
CA THR A 133 -9.81 -17.25 15.06
C THR A 133 -10.59 -16.51 13.97
N VAL A 134 -11.87 -16.82 13.79
CA VAL A 134 -12.74 -16.11 12.86
C VAL A 134 -12.89 -14.64 13.25
N LEU A 135 -13.12 -14.37 14.54
CA LEU A 135 -13.18 -13.01 15.09
C LEU A 135 -11.83 -12.28 14.94
N MET A 136 -10.72 -12.97 15.19
CA MET A 136 -9.37 -12.42 14.97
C MET A 136 -9.15 -12.00 13.51
N VAL A 137 -9.55 -12.84 12.55
CA VAL A 137 -9.45 -12.52 11.11
C VAL A 137 -10.35 -11.34 10.75
N ARG A 138 -11.58 -11.29 11.29
CA ARG A 138 -12.49 -10.17 11.08
C ARG A 138 -11.88 -8.86 11.58
N ASP A 139 -11.41 -8.83 12.81
CA ASP A 139 -10.91 -7.62 13.47
C ASP A 139 -9.61 -7.14 12.79
N ALA A 140 -8.75 -8.09 12.36
CA ALA A 140 -7.58 -7.81 11.53
C ALA A 140 -7.98 -7.20 10.17
N ALA A 141 -8.93 -7.82 9.48
CA ALA A 141 -9.42 -7.34 8.19
C ALA A 141 -10.03 -5.94 8.29
N ALA A 142 -10.76 -5.66 9.37
CA ALA A 142 -11.35 -4.36 9.66
C ALA A 142 -10.30 -3.28 9.93
N LEU A 143 -9.29 -3.56 10.78
CA LEU A 143 -8.18 -2.64 11.04
C LEU A 143 -7.41 -2.31 9.76
N ALA A 144 -7.05 -3.33 8.98
CA ALA A 144 -6.29 -3.14 7.75
C ALA A 144 -7.10 -2.38 6.69
N SER A 145 -8.40 -2.67 6.55
CA SER A 145 -9.30 -1.97 5.65
C SER A 145 -9.49 -0.50 6.06
N ALA A 146 -9.66 -0.22 7.35
CA ALA A 146 -9.75 1.14 7.88
C ALA A 146 -8.46 1.93 7.62
N ALA A 147 -7.29 1.32 7.86
CA ALA A 147 -6.00 1.94 7.57
C ALA A 147 -5.80 2.20 6.07
N ALA A 148 -6.21 1.26 5.21
CA ALA A 148 -6.18 1.42 3.75
C ALA A 148 -7.05 2.60 3.27
N VAL A 149 -8.30 2.68 3.74
CA VAL A 149 -9.21 3.79 3.41
C VAL A 149 -8.66 5.12 3.92
N ALA A 150 -8.16 5.15 5.16
CA ALA A 150 -7.54 6.34 5.74
C ALA A 150 -6.32 6.79 4.90
N ALA A 151 -5.45 5.86 4.48
CA ALA A 151 -4.30 6.18 3.65
C ALA A 151 -4.72 6.80 2.30
N ILE A 152 -5.73 6.22 1.64
CA ILE A 152 -6.30 6.76 0.39
C ILE A 152 -6.87 8.16 0.62
N ALA A 153 -7.66 8.36 1.68
CA ALA A 153 -8.32 9.61 1.99
C ALA A 153 -7.31 10.74 2.31
N VAL A 154 -6.34 10.46 3.17
CA VAL A 154 -5.26 11.42 3.48
C VAL A 154 -4.47 11.73 2.21
N PHE A 155 -4.19 10.74 1.36
CA PHE A 155 -3.43 10.98 0.14
C PHE A 155 -4.21 11.85 -0.87
N ALA A 156 -5.51 11.61 -1.01
CA ALA A 156 -6.40 12.45 -1.80
C ALA A 156 -6.42 13.90 -1.27
N LEU A 157 -6.49 14.08 0.05
CA LEU A 157 -6.43 15.42 0.69
C LEU A 157 -5.11 16.11 0.41
N VAL A 158 -3.98 15.40 0.54
CA VAL A 158 -2.65 15.97 0.29
C VAL A 158 -2.49 16.38 -1.18
N ILE A 159 -2.99 15.60 -2.15
CA ILE A 159 -2.97 16.01 -3.56
C ILE A 159 -3.86 17.23 -3.81
N ARG A 160 -5.06 17.26 -3.21
CA ARG A 160 -6.04 18.34 -3.40
C ARG A 160 -5.56 19.67 -2.83
N VAL A 161 -5.05 19.68 -1.60
CA VAL A 161 -4.68 20.89 -0.85
C VAL A 161 -3.23 21.30 -1.10
N GLY A 162 -2.32 20.33 -1.23
CA GLY A 162 -0.88 20.58 -1.28
C GLY A 162 -0.33 21.04 -2.63
N HIS A 163 -1.17 21.33 -3.63
CA HIS A 163 -0.78 21.71 -5.00
C HIS A 163 0.23 20.75 -5.65
N TRP A 164 0.30 19.51 -5.17
CA TRP A 164 1.24 18.51 -5.66
C TRP A 164 0.97 18.20 -7.15
N PRO A 165 2.03 18.02 -7.97
CA PRO A 165 3.47 18.03 -7.68
C PRO A 165 4.17 19.38 -7.89
N VAL A 166 3.42 20.47 -8.14
CA VAL A 166 3.97 21.74 -8.64
C VAL A 166 4.94 22.39 -7.63
N GLY A 167 4.71 22.20 -6.32
CA GLY A 167 5.59 22.71 -5.26
C GLY A 167 6.76 21.78 -4.87
N SER A 168 6.84 20.56 -5.41
CA SER A 168 7.87 19.56 -5.03
C SER A 168 9.04 19.47 -6.01
N GLY A 169 9.15 20.41 -6.95
CA GLY A 169 10.14 20.42 -8.05
C GLY A 169 9.57 19.93 -9.38
N ALA A 170 10.37 20.01 -10.45
CA ALA A 170 9.94 19.58 -11.78
C ALA A 170 9.65 18.07 -11.81
N PHE A 171 8.41 17.69 -12.09
CA PHE A 171 8.01 16.28 -12.20
C PHE A 171 8.56 15.67 -13.49
N ASN A 172 9.62 14.86 -13.36
CA ASN A 172 10.11 14.06 -14.47
C ASN A 172 9.32 12.75 -14.58
N VAL A 173 8.54 12.62 -15.65
CA VAL A 173 7.67 11.47 -15.92
C VAL A 173 8.48 10.17 -16.00
N TRP A 174 9.59 10.17 -16.74
CA TRP A 174 10.43 8.98 -16.94
C TRP A 174 11.06 8.46 -15.64
N ILE A 175 11.50 9.38 -14.77
CA ILE A 175 12.10 9.01 -13.48
C ILE A 175 11.03 8.50 -12.51
N ASN A 176 9.81 9.05 -12.54
CA ASN A 176 8.77 8.67 -11.59
C ASN A 176 7.85 7.55 -12.09
N LEU A 177 7.88 7.25 -13.39
CA LEU A 177 7.13 6.16 -14.02
C LEU A 177 8.08 5.38 -14.93
N PRO A 178 9.08 4.66 -14.37
CA PRO A 178 10.08 3.94 -15.17
C PRO A 178 9.47 2.86 -16.06
N LEU A 179 8.31 2.33 -15.68
CA LEU A 179 7.58 1.30 -16.45
C LEU A 179 6.67 1.89 -17.53
N PHE A 180 6.55 3.22 -17.61
CA PHE A 180 5.75 3.89 -18.62
C PHE A 180 6.66 4.34 -19.76
N ASP A 181 6.53 3.70 -20.93
CA ASP A 181 7.20 4.15 -22.15
C ASP A 181 6.37 5.25 -22.83
N PRO A 182 6.85 6.51 -22.90
CA PRO A 182 6.14 7.59 -23.57
C PRO A 182 6.45 7.68 -25.08
N THR A 183 7.31 6.82 -25.62
CA THR A 183 7.66 6.77 -27.06
C THR A 183 6.78 5.80 -27.85
N THR A 184 6.08 4.88 -27.17
CA THR A 184 5.02 4.09 -27.79
C THR A 184 3.91 5.03 -28.27
N GLY A 185 3.65 5.05 -29.58
CA GLY A 185 2.79 6.02 -30.25
C GLY A 185 1.41 6.26 -29.61
N GLY A 186 0.84 7.44 -29.86
CA GLY A 186 -0.42 7.91 -29.29
C GLY A 186 -0.24 9.02 -28.24
N ASP A 187 -1.34 9.57 -27.73
CA ASP A 187 -1.27 10.65 -26.74
C ASP A 187 -0.93 10.12 -25.33
N VAL A 188 0.23 10.54 -24.82
CA VAL A 188 0.71 10.28 -23.46
C VAL A 188 -0.37 10.58 -22.40
N VAL A 189 -1.14 11.65 -22.55
CA VAL A 189 -2.18 12.03 -21.59
C VAL A 189 -3.29 10.98 -21.55
N GLN A 190 -3.78 10.54 -22.71
CA GLN A 190 -4.84 9.53 -22.79
C GLN A 190 -4.39 8.19 -22.20
N ARG A 191 -3.15 7.77 -22.48
CA ARG A 191 -2.57 6.54 -21.91
C ARG A 191 -2.45 6.61 -20.39
N LEU A 192 -1.92 7.71 -19.86
CA LEU A 192 -1.85 7.93 -18.40
C LEU A 192 -3.25 7.88 -17.77
N GLN A 193 -4.26 8.49 -18.39
CA GLN A 193 -5.63 8.44 -17.88
C GLN A 193 -6.21 7.02 -17.90
N ARG A 194 -5.98 6.27 -18.97
CA ARG A 194 -6.43 4.88 -19.09
C ARG A 194 -5.79 4.00 -18.01
N ASP A 195 -4.48 4.02 -17.90
CA ASP A 195 -3.73 3.19 -16.96
C ASP A 195 -4.06 3.57 -15.51
N ALA A 196 -4.33 4.86 -15.26
CA ALA A 196 -4.82 5.34 -13.97
C ALA A 196 -6.20 4.80 -13.61
N ARG A 197 -7.16 4.80 -14.56
CA ARG A 197 -8.50 4.22 -14.35
C ARG A 197 -8.42 2.73 -14.08
N ILE A 198 -7.57 2.00 -14.81
CA ILE A 198 -7.34 0.56 -14.57
C ILE A 198 -6.84 0.34 -13.15
N ASN A 199 -5.83 1.10 -12.70
CA ASN A 199 -5.29 0.97 -11.34
C ASN A 199 -6.34 1.26 -10.26
N ILE A 200 -7.20 2.27 -10.46
CA ILE A 200 -8.29 2.57 -9.51
C ILE A 200 -9.33 1.46 -9.50
N ILE A 201 -9.81 1.03 -10.68
CA ILE A 201 -10.83 -0.02 -10.79
C ILE A 201 -10.32 -1.32 -10.17
N CYS A 202 -9.12 -1.77 -10.55
CA CYS A 202 -8.51 -2.96 -9.95
C CYS A 202 -8.30 -2.79 -8.44
N GLY A 203 -7.79 -1.64 -7.99
CA GLY A 203 -7.59 -1.36 -6.57
C GLY A 203 -8.87 -1.34 -5.73
N VAL A 204 -10.02 -0.99 -6.32
CA VAL A 204 -11.32 -1.06 -5.66
C VAL A 204 -11.88 -2.47 -5.69
N LEU A 205 -11.69 -3.23 -6.77
CA LEU A 205 -12.26 -4.57 -6.92
C LEU A 205 -11.48 -5.67 -6.18
N LEU A 206 -10.15 -5.54 -6.08
CA LEU A 206 -9.28 -6.58 -5.50
C LEU A 206 -9.64 -7.00 -4.06
N PRO A 207 -9.97 -6.09 -3.12
CA PRO A 207 -10.34 -6.48 -1.76
C PRO A 207 -11.56 -7.42 -1.72
N PHE A 208 -12.46 -7.32 -2.70
CA PHE A 208 -13.64 -8.18 -2.83
C PHE A 208 -13.33 -9.47 -3.61
N ALA A 209 -12.54 -9.34 -4.68
CA ALA A 209 -12.20 -10.47 -5.56
C ALA A 209 -11.30 -11.49 -4.87
N LEU A 210 -10.34 -11.06 -4.04
CA LEU A 210 -9.36 -11.95 -3.42
C LEU A 210 -9.99 -12.95 -2.43
N PRO A 211 -10.80 -12.55 -1.43
CA PRO A 211 -11.44 -13.51 -0.54
C PRO A 211 -12.39 -14.45 -1.28
N ALA A 212 -13.12 -13.94 -2.28
CA ALA A 212 -13.98 -14.76 -3.14
C ALA A 212 -13.18 -15.79 -3.94
N ALA A 213 -12.03 -15.41 -4.52
CA ALA A 213 -11.16 -16.32 -5.25
C ALA A 213 -10.57 -17.40 -4.34
N VAL A 214 -10.14 -17.05 -3.12
CA VAL A 214 -9.65 -18.04 -2.14
C VAL A 214 -10.76 -19.01 -1.74
N LYS A 215 -11.99 -18.51 -1.53
CA LYS A 215 -13.16 -19.35 -1.26
C LYS A 215 -13.51 -20.30 -2.41
N LEU A 216 -13.29 -19.89 -3.66
CA LEU A 216 -13.51 -20.76 -4.83
C LEU A 216 -12.36 -21.76 -5.05
N ALA A 217 -11.15 -21.42 -4.59
CA ALA A 217 -9.96 -22.26 -4.64
C ALA A 217 -9.82 -23.20 -3.42
N THR A 218 -10.92 -23.49 -2.73
CA THR A 218 -10.95 -24.42 -1.58
C THR A 218 -10.31 -25.75 -1.95
N GLY A 219 -9.33 -26.18 -1.16
CA GLY A 219 -8.52 -27.37 -1.40
C GLY A 219 -7.12 -27.10 -1.97
N LEU A 220 -6.88 -25.91 -2.54
CA LEU A 220 -5.54 -25.45 -2.95
C LEU A 220 -4.94 -24.45 -1.96
N ILE A 221 -5.79 -23.60 -1.38
CA ILE A 221 -5.42 -22.62 -0.35
C ILE A 221 -6.25 -22.93 0.89
N ASP A 222 -5.60 -23.15 2.02
CA ASP A 222 -6.27 -23.33 3.30
C ASP A 222 -6.31 -22.02 4.09
N PRO A 223 -7.47 -21.37 4.25
CA PRO A 223 -7.58 -20.14 5.02
C PRO A 223 -7.29 -20.33 6.51
N ALA A 224 -7.28 -21.58 7.03
CA ALA A 224 -6.89 -21.86 8.40
C ALA A 224 -5.43 -21.47 8.68
N MET A 225 -4.59 -21.29 7.65
CA MET A 225 -3.24 -20.72 7.80
C MET A 225 -3.24 -19.31 8.42
N LEU A 226 -4.35 -18.57 8.34
CA LEU A 226 -4.51 -17.27 9.01
C LEU A 226 -4.56 -17.38 10.55
N ALA A 227 -4.64 -18.58 11.11
CA ALA A 227 -4.47 -18.80 12.54
C ALA A 227 -3.03 -18.51 13.00
N ALA A 228 -2.04 -18.65 12.11
CA ALA A 228 -0.65 -18.33 12.43
C ALA A 228 -0.45 -16.80 12.46
N PRO A 229 0.09 -16.22 13.55
CA PRO A 229 0.22 -14.76 13.72
C PRO A 229 0.95 -14.06 12.57
N HIS A 230 2.07 -14.62 12.12
CA HIS A 230 2.84 -14.04 11.01
C HIS A 230 2.07 -14.08 9.68
N MET A 231 1.36 -15.17 9.40
CA MET A 231 0.55 -15.30 8.19
C MET A 231 -0.60 -14.31 8.20
N LEU A 232 -1.29 -14.16 9.34
CA LEU A 232 -2.34 -13.16 9.52
C LEU A 232 -1.83 -11.75 9.20
N VAL A 233 -0.73 -11.33 9.84
CA VAL A 233 -0.17 -9.99 9.67
C VAL A 233 0.18 -9.71 8.21
N TRP A 234 0.91 -10.61 7.55
CA TRP A 234 1.36 -10.38 6.17
C TRP A 234 0.26 -10.53 5.13
N ALA A 235 -0.60 -11.54 5.26
CA ALA A 235 -1.67 -11.77 4.31
C ALA A 235 -2.71 -10.64 4.36
N VAL A 236 -3.14 -10.24 5.57
CA VAL A 236 -4.18 -9.21 5.73
C VAL A 236 -3.65 -7.81 5.41
N SER A 237 -2.41 -7.47 5.80
CA SER A 237 -1.80 -6.20 5.40
C SER A 237 -1.60 -6.09 3.89
N GLY A 238 -1.11 -7.16 3.25
CA GLY A 238 -0.96 -7.23 1.79
C GLY A 238 -2.31 -7.09 1.08
N TRP A 239 -3.31 -7.86 1.53
CA TRP A 239 -4.67 -7.83 0.99
C TRP A 239 -5.31 -6.43 1.02
N ALA A 240 -5.12 -5.66 2.09
CA ALA A 240 -5.70 -4.33 2.20
C ALA A 240 -4.85 -3.24 1.51
N LEU A 241 -3.52 -3.29 1.64
CA LEU A 241 -2.64 -2.19 1.25
C LEU A 241 -2.12 -2.26 -0.19
N VAL A 242 -2.07 -3.45 -0.81
CA VAL A 242 -1.76 -3.56 -2.24
C VAL A 242 -2.84 -2.86 -3.07
N PRO A 243 -4.14 -3.13 -2.87
CA PRO A 243 -5.19 -2.44 -3.62
C PRO A 243 -5.23 -0.93 -3.30
N ALA A 244 -5.05 -0.54 -2.04
CA ALA A 244 -4.94 0.87 -1.66
C ALA A 244 -3.78 1.58 -2.38
N SER A 245 -2.64 0.91 -2.51
CA SER A 245 -1.48 1.42 -3.24
C SER A 245 -1.76 1.60 -4.73
N MET A 246 -2.56 0.72 -5.34
CA MET A 246 -3.02 0.87 -6.73
C MET A 246 -3.97 2.06 -6.89
N VAL A 247 -4.92 2.25 -5.97
CA VAL A 247 -5.81 3.42 -6.00
C VAL A 247 -5.02 4.72 -5.88
N MET A 248 -4.08 4.81 -4.92
CA MET A 248 -3.20 5.97 -4.77
C MET A 248 -2.35 6.21 -6.02
N ARG A 249 -1.82 5.14 -6.64
CA ARG A 249 -1.08 5.22 -7.90
C ARG A 249 -1.93 5.83 -9.02
N GLY A 250 -3.16 5.35 -9.19
CA GLY A 250 -4.09 5.85 -10.20
C GLY A 250 -4.46 7.31 -9.97
N MET A 251 -4.75 7.71 -8.73
CA MET A 251 -5.03 9.12 -8.42
C MET A 251 -3.84 10.03 -8.77
N ALA A 252 -2.61 9.61 -8.48
CA ALA A 252 -1.40 10.34 -8.84
C ALA A 252 -1.25 10.49 -10.37
N MET A 253 -1.46 9.40 -11.11
CA MET A 253 -1.39 9.41 -12.58
C MET A 253 -2.46 10.31 -13.21
N LEU A 254 -3.70 10.29 -12.71
CA LEU A 254 -4.76 11.21 -13.18
C LEU A 254 -4.39 12.67 -12.94
N ARG A 255 -3.82 12.98 -11.78
CA ARG A 255 -3.38 14.34 -11.45
C ARG A 255 -2.31 14.82 -12.44
N ILE A 256 -1.31 13.99 -12.71
CA ILE A 256 -0.23 14.32 -13.66
C ILE A 256 -0.77 14.51 -15.06
N ALA A 257 -1.63 13.60 -15.53
CA ALA A 257 -2.26 13.72 -16.85
C ALA A 257 -3.03 15.05 -17.01
N GLY A 258 -3.77 15.46 -15.97
CA GLY A 258 -4.47 16.74 -15.94
C GLY A 258 -3.53 17.95 -16.04
N LEU A 259 -2.40 17.93 -15.34
CA LEU A 259 -1.40 19.01 -15.40
C LEU A 259 -0.71 19.10 -16.75
N ILE A 260 -0.39 17.96 -17.38
CA ILE A 260 0.18 17.93 -18.73
C ILE A 260 -0.84 18.52 -19.73
N ALA A 261 -2.12 18.15 -19.62
CA ALA A 261 -3.17 18.69 -20.48
C ALA A 261 -3.40 20.19 -20.27
N GLN A 262 -3.27 20.70 -19.04
CA GLN A 262 -3.33 22.14 -18.75
C GLN A 262 -2.14 22.88 -19.37
N LYS A 263 -0.91 22.39 -19.18
CA LYS A 263 0.29 23.00 -19.77
C LYS A 263 0.25 23.05 -21.30
N ARG A 264 -0.22 21.98 -21.95
CA ARG A 264 -0.40 21.97 -23.42
C ARG A 264 -1.40 23.03 -23.88
N ARG A 265 -2.54 23.15 -23.19
CA ARG A 265 -3.54 24.17 -23.52
C ARG A 265 -2.99 25.60 -23.36
N ALA A 266 -2.26 25.87 -22.29
CA ALA A 266 -1.62 27.18 -22.10
C ALA A 266 -0.62 27.49 -23.24
N ALA A 267 0.28 26.56 -23.56
CA ALA A 267 1.24 26.74 -24.64
C ALA A 267 0.58 26.95 -26.02
N SER A 268 -0.56 26.29 -26.28
CA SER A 268 -1.33 26.52 -27.51
C SER A 268 -1.98 27.90 -27.57
N LEU A 269 -2.42 28.45 -26.43
CA LEU A 269 -2.97 29.80 -26.35
C LEU A 269 -1.87 30.84 -26.57
N ASP A 270 -0.74 30.71 -25.88
CA ASP A 270 0.43 31.60 -26.03
C ASP A 270 0.92 31.64 -27.49
N ALA A 271 0.97 30.49 -28.16
CA ALA A 271 1.37 30.40 -29.56
C ALA A 271 0.36 31.10 -30.50
N ASN A 272 -0.92 31.05 -30.17
CA ASN A 272 -1.97 31.69 -30.98
C ASN A 272 -1.96 33.22 -30.80
N GLU A 273 -1.71 33.72 -29.58
CA GLU A 273 -1.53 35.15 -29.30
C GLU A 273 -0.26 35.71 -29.98
N ALA A 274 0.84 34.97 -29.97
CA ALA A 274 2.06 35.35 -30.68
C ALA A 274 1.84 35.42 -32.22
N MET A 275 0.97 34.58 -32.77
CA MET A 275 0.63 34.60 -34.20
C MET A 275 -0.34 35.73 -34.58
N GLN A 276 -1.13 36.24 -33.63
CA GLN A 276 -2.05 37.38 -33.85
C GLN A 276 -1.37 38.74 -33.70
N THR A 277 -0.20 38.79 -33.05
CA THR A 277 0.57 40.01 -32.78
C THR A 277 1.76 40.20 -33.72
N ALA A 278 2.04 39.23 -34.60
CA ALA A 278 3.04 39.27 -35.67
C ALA A 278 2.42 39.66 -37.01
#